data_AF-W0JTN2-F1
#
_entry.id   AF-W0JTN2-F1
#
_cell.length_a   1.000
_cell.length_b   1.000
_cell.length_c   1.000
_cell.angle_alpha   90.00
_cell.angle_beta   90.00
_cell.angle_gamma   90.00
#
_symmetry.space_group_name_H-M   'P 1'
#
loop_
_entity.id
_entity.type
_entity.pdbx_description
1 polymer ?
#
loop_
_entity_poly.entity_id
_entity_poly.type
_entity_poly.pdbx_seq_one_letter_code
_entity_poly.pdbx_strand_id
1 'polypeptide(L)'
;MTRTSRVKRLWKRLVADGPDQYQAYVAFPPRPGRESIGDVHERIAELERVFDGRLDVYARSRGVAVATDRVPAERFDADAFESILERIERVYAGTHRLARVEKRRPIDGKLVTSYVVVPVKPLFPLEGDDEHAEKIAPPAE
;
A
#
# COMPACT_ATOMS: atom_id res chain seq x y z
N MET A 1 23.35 11.86 32.37
CA MET A 1 21.87 11.83 32.33
C MET A 1 21.39 12.06 30.90
N THR A 2 21.05 11.02 30.10
CA THR A 2 20.26 11.12 28.82
C THR A 2 20.12 9.77 28.08
N ARG A 3 19.91 8.64 28.78
CA ARG A 3 19.56 7.34 28.12
C ARG A 3 18.09 6.96 28.27
N THR A 4 17.40 7.51 29.27
CA THR A 4 16.01 7.19 29.62
C THR A 4 14.97 7.79 28.66
N SER A 5 15.30 8.86 27.94
CA SER A 5 14.35 9.58 27.08
C SER A 5 14.12 8.94 25.70
N ARG A 6 15.06 8.12 25.20
CA ARG A 6 14.89 7.37 23.94
C ARG A 6 14.04 6.12 24.16
N VAL A 7 14.25 5.43 25.27
CA VAL A 7 13.44 4.26 25.67
C VAL A 7 12.01 4.70 25.94
N LYS A 8 11.76 5.75 26.74
CA LYS A 8 10.40 6.31 26.92
C LYS A 8 9.73 6.74 25.60
N ARG A 9 10.48 7.30 24.65
CA ARG A 9 9.96 7.66 23.31
C ARG A 9 9.66 6.43 22.45
N LEU A 10 10.51 5.41 22.48
CA LEU A 10 10.27 4.14 21.78
C LEU A 10 9.05 3.42 22.34
N TRP A 11 8.93 3.40 23.68
CA TRP A 11 7.80 2.81 24.39
C TRP A 11 6.51 3.59 24.13
N LYS A 12 6.53 4.94 24.12
CA LYS A 12 5.38 5.71 23.62
C LYS A 12 5.02 5.37 22.18
N ARG A 13 6.01 5.18 21.30
CA ARG A 13 5.80 4.80 19.89
C ARG A 13 5.18 3.40 19.72
N LEU A 14 5.38 2.51 20.69
CA LEU A 14 4.92 1.11 20.67
C LEU A 14 3.65 0.88 21.50
N VAL A 15 3.38 1.71 22.51
CA VAL A 15 2.36 1.45 23.54
C VAL A 15 1.38 2.61 23.74
N ALA A 16 1.69 3.84 23.31
CA ALA A 16 0.89 5.02 23.67
C ALA A 16 0.19 5.65 22.46
N ASP A 17 -1.14 5.65 22.56
CA ASP A 17 -2.14 6.33 21.73
C ASP A 17 -2.24 5.88 20.26
N GLY A 18 -3.49 5.66 19.83
CA GLY A 18 -3.81 5.55 18.40
C GLY A 18 -3.34 6.81 17.66
N PRO A 19 -3.09 6.73 16.35
CA PRO A 19 -2.73 7.92 15.60
C PRO A 19 -3.86 8.95 15.66
N ASP A 20 -3.51 10.23 15.55
CA ASP A 20 -4.49 11.30 15.41
C ASP A 20 -5.06 11.33 13.99
N GLN A 21 -4.25 10.92 13.01
CA GLN A 21 -4.60 10.98 11.59
C GLN A 21 -3.98 9.85 10.77
N TYR A 22 -4.63 9.55 9.66
CA TYR A 22 -4.19 8.60 8.65
C TYR A 22 -3.99 9.28 7.30
N GLN A 23 -3.00 8.81 6.54
CA GLN A 23 -2.82 9.14 5.13
C GLN A 23 -2.25 7.92 4.38
N ALA A 24 -2.39 7.89 3.07
CA ALA A 24 -1.91 6.80 2.25
C ALA A 24 -1.25 7.28 0.96
N TYR A 25 -0.27 6.51 0.50
CA TYR A 25 0.23 6.51 -0.86
C TYR A 25 0.00 5.12 -1.44
N VAL A 26 -0.73 5.01 -2.54
CA VAL A 26 -1.10 3.73 -3.17
C VAL A 26 -0.71 3.76 -4.64
N ALA A 27 0.11 2.81 -5.09
CA ALA A 27 0.51 2.69 -6.49
C ALA A 27 -0.27 1.58 -7.23
N PHE A 28 -0.57 1.83 -8.50
CA PHE A 28 -1.31 0.96 -9.40
C PHE A 28 -0.51 0.78 -10.71
N PRO A 29 0.13 -0.38 -10.94
CA PRO A 29 0.95 -0.64 -12.10
C PRO A 29 0.04 -0.91 -13.30
N PRO A 30 0.54 -0.77 -14.53
CA PRO A 30 -0.21 -1.20 -15.70
C PRO A 30 -0.43 -2.71 -15.58
N ARG A 31 -1.69 -3.13 -15.71
CA ARG A 31 -2.03 -4.55 -15.77
C ARG A 31 -1.41 -5.17 -17.03
N PRO A 32 -0.74 -6.33 -16.94
CA PRO A 32 -0.36 -7.07 -18.13
C PRO A 32 -1.58 -7.83 -18.67
N GLY A 33 -2.01 -7.53 -19.90
CA GLY A 33 -3.16 -8.17 -20.54
C GLY A 33 -4.48 -7.40 -20.41
N ARG A 34 -5.38 -7.65 -21.37
CA ARG A 34 -6.63 -6.90 -21.59
C ARG A 34 -7.67 -7.22 -20.51
N GLU A 35 -7.79 -6.33 -19.52
CA GLU A 35 -9.05 -5.95 -18.84
C GLU A 35 -8.85 -4.67 -18.01
N SER A 36 -9.95 -3.94 -17.79
CA SER A 36 -10.06 -2.50 -18.08
C SER A 36 -9.51 -1.52 -17.01
N ILE A 37 -9.18 -0.31 -17.48
CA ILE A 37 -8.98 0.90 -16.68
C ILE A 37 -10.07 1.08 -15.59
N GLY A 38 -11.28 0.53 -15.79
CA GLY A 38 -12.40 0.58 -14.85
C GLY A 38 -12.09 0.04 -13.45
N ASP A 39 -11.33 -1.05 -13.33
CA ASP A 39 -11.04 -1.66 -12.02
C ASP A 39 -10.16 -0.73 -11.17
N VAL A 40 -9.16 -0.09 -11.79
CA VAL A 40 -8.30 0.89 -11.12
C VAL A 40 -9.11 2.11 -10.71
N HIS A 41 -9.98 2.63 -11.59
CA HIS A 41 -10.84 3.76 -11.27
C HIS A 41 -11.80 3.45 -10.12
N GLU A 42 -12.36 2.25 -10.06
CA GLU A 42 -13.22 1.83 -8.94
C GLU A 42 -12.44 1.78 -7.62
N ARG A 43 -11.22 1.24 -7.62
CA ARG A 43 -10.36 1.23 -6.42
C ARG A 43 -10.00 2.65 -5.97
N ILE A 44 -9.73 3.56 -6.91
CA ILE A 44 -9.47 4.97 -6.60
C ILE A 44 -10.72 5.60 -5.97
N ALA A 45 -11.92 5.37 -6.51
CA ALA A 45 -13.16 5.90 -5.95
C ALA A 45 -13.48 5.35 -4.55
N GLU A 46 -13.12 4.10 -4.25
CA GLU A 46 -13.21 3.55 -2.90
C GLU A 46 -12.21 4.22 -1.94
N LEU A 47 -10.97 4.48 -2.38
CA LEU A 47 -9.99 5.24 -1.60
C LEU A 47 -10.46 6.67 -1.34
N GLU A 48 -11.11 7.32 -2.31
CA GLU A 48 -11.73 8.63 -2.11
C GLU A 48 -12.71 8.57 -0.94
N ARG A 49 -13.57 7.55 -0.85
CA ARG A 49 -14.55 7.43 0.24
C ARG A 49 -13.88 7.26 1.61
N VAL A 50 -12.86 6.41 1.71
CA VAL A 50 -12.14 6.15 2.97
C VAL A 50 -11.37 7.39 3.46
N PHE A 51 -10.91 8.23 2.54
CA PHE A 51 -10.15 9.45 2.85
C PHE A 51 -10.98 10.73 2.66
N ASP A 52 -12.30 10.67 2.91
CA ASP A 52 -13.21 11.83 2.90
C ASP A 52 -13.17 12.67 1.60
N GLY A 53 -12.94 12.03 0.45
CA GLY A 53 -12.89 12.63 -0.89
C GLY A 53 -11.57 13.34 -1.21
N ARG A 54 -10.53 13.16 -0.39
CA ARG A 54 -9.30 13.95 -0.48
C ARG A 54 -8.12 13.12 -0.96
N LEU A 55 -7.88 13.15 -2.26
CA LEU A 55 -6.68 12.55 -2.84
C LEU A 55 -6.22 13.26 -4.11
N ASP A 56 -4.93 13.12 -4.37
CA ASP A 56 -4.26 13.48 -5.61
C ASP A 56 -3.96 12.22 -6.42
N VAL A 57 -4.26 12.25 -7.72
CA VAL A 57 -3.93 11.19 -8.67
C VAL A 57 -2.75 11.63 -9.54
N TYR A 58 -1.69 10.83 -9.54
CA TYR A 58 -0.46 11.07 -10.28
C TYR A 58 -0.30 10.04 -11.39
N ALA A 59 -0.24 10.49 -12.65
CA ALA A 59 0.20 9.65 -13.75
C ALA A 59 1.70 9.35 -13.61
N ARG A 60 2.10 8.10 -13.85
CA ARG A 60 3.49 7.62 -13.83
C ARG A 60 3.79 6.89 -15.14
N SER A 61 5.07 6.83 -15.49
CA SER A 61 5.52 6.09 -16.69
C SER A 61 5.15 4.60 -16.65
N ARG A 62 4.91 4.05 -15.45
CA ARG A 62 4.47 2.67 -15.21
C ARG A 62 3.21 2.63 -14.35
N GLY A 63 2.20 3.42 -14.71
CA GLY A 63 0.85 3.31 -14.14
C GLY A 63 0.38 4.59 -13.45
N VAL A 64 -0.36 4.45 -12.37
CA VAL A 64 -0.95 5.57 -11.61
C VAL A 64 -0.57 5.43 -10.14
N ALA A 65 -0.42 6.55 -9.44
CA ALA A 65 -0.32 6.57 -7.99
C ALA A 65 -1.33 7.53 -7.40
N VAL A 66 -1.82 7.20 -6.23
CA VAL A 66 -2.73 8.02 -5.42
C VAL A 66 -2.00 8.43 -4.17
N ALA A 67 -2.05 9.71 -3.81
CA ALA A 67 -1.69 10.17 -2.48
C ALA A 67 -2.93 10.79 -1.84
N THR A 68 -3.24 10.42 -0.62
CA THR A 68 -4.41 10.93 0.10
C THR A 68 -4.00 12.04 1.06
N ASP A 69 -4.92 12.96 1.32
CA ASP A 69 -4.76 13.89 2.43
C ASP A 69 -4.90 13.16 3.77
N ARG A 70 -4.53 13.88 4.83
CA ARG A 70 -4.70 13.40 6.20
C ARG A 70 -6.16 13.45 6.61
N VAL A 71 -6.68 12.30 7.03
CA VAL A 71 -8.02 12.16 7.63
C VAL A 71 -7.89 11.92 9.14
N PRO A 72 -8.72 12.54 9.99
CA PRO A 72 -8.77 12.25 11.43
C PRO A 72 -9.07 10.78 11.73
N ALA A 73 -8.49 10.26 12.81
CA ALA A 73 -8.65 8.84 13.17
C ALA A 73 -10.09 8.43 13.46
N GLU A 74 -10.94 9.35 13.92
CA GLU A 74 -12.35 9.05 14.22
C GLU A 74 -13.19 8.87 12.95
N ARG A 75 -12.67 9.30 11.78
CA ARG A 75 -13.35 9.20 10.48
C ARG A 75 -12.71 8.16 9.56
N PHE A 76 -11.53 7.68 9.91
CA PHE A 76 -10.83 6.70 9.11
C PHE A 76 -11.41 5.31 9.33
N ASP A 77 -12.02 4.75 8.30
CA ASP A 77 -12.50 3.38 8.29
C ASP A 77 -11.34 2.42 7.92
N ALA A 78 -10.69 1.88 8.95
CA ALA A 78 -9.55 0.98 8.79
C ALA A 78 -9.93 -0.36 8.15
N ASP A 79 -11.15 -0.86 8.40
CA ASP A 79 -11.63 -2.15 7.87
C ASP A 79 -12.02 -2.02 6.40
N ALA A 80 -12.58 -0.87 6.01
CA ALA A 80 -12.79 -0.55 4.60
C ALA A 80 -11.45 -0.38 3.87
N PHE A 81 -10.48 0.32 4.47
CA PHE A 81 -9.13 0.47 3.89
C PHE A 81 -8.45 -0.89 3.67
N GLU A 82 -8.28 -1.65 4.75
CA GLU A 82 -8.52 -3.09 4.83
C GLU A 82 -8.84 -3.83 3.53
N SER A 83 -10.16 -3.91 3.32
CA SER A 83 -10.83 -4.57 2.22
C SER A 83 -10.42 -4.04 0.84
N ILE A 84 -10.13 -2.73 0.71
CA ILE A 84 -9.66 -2.15 -0.55
C ILE A 84 -8.29 -2.75 -0.91
N LEU A 85 -7.37 -2.86 0.06
CA LEU A 85 -6.04 -3.40 -0.19
C LEU A 85 -6.09 -4.87 -0.64
N GLU A 86 -6.94 -5.68 0.00
CA GLU A 86 -7.14 -7.09 -0.39
C GLU A 86 -7.67 -7.21 -1.84
N ARG A 87 -8.62 -6.34 -2.22
CA ARG A 87 -9.16 -6.31 -3.57
C ARG A 87 -8.11 -5.84 -4.59
N ILE A 88 -7.28 -4.86 -4.25
CA ILE A 88 -6.14 -4.44 -5.07
C ILE A 88 -5.17 -5.60 -5.26
N GLU A 89 -4.82 -6.32 -4.20
CA GLU A 89 -3.93 -7.47 -4.28
C GLU A 89 -4.51 -8.55 -5.20
N ARG A 90 -5.82 -8.84 -5.09
CA ARG A 90 -6.51 -9.79 -5.98
C ARG A 90 -6.47 -9.35 -7.44
N VAL A 91 -6.60 -8.05 -7.73
CA VAL A 91 -6.53 -7.49 -9.09
C VAL A 91 -5.18 -7.78 -9.77
N TYR A 92 -4.10 -7.77 -8.99
CA TYR A 92 -2.75 -8.02 -9.48
C TYR A 92 -2.21 -9.42 -9.18
N ALA A 93 -3.05 -10.30 -8.63
CA ALA A 93 -2.68 -11.69 -8.34
C ALA A 93 -2.08 -12.35 -9.60
N GLY A 94 -1.00 -13.10 -9.40
CA GLY A 94 -0.22 -13.70 -10.50
C GLY A 94 0.87 -12.81 -11.10
N THR A 95 0.81 -11.49 -10.92
CA THR A 95 1.79 -10.56 -11.53
C THR A 95 2.59 -9.77 -10.50
N HIS A 96 1.94 -9.37 -9.41
CA HIS A 96 2.53 -8.62 -8.31
C HIS A 96 1.98 -9.11 -6.98
N ARG A 97 2.74 -8.91 -5.91
CA ARG A 97 2.25 -8.89 -4.53
C ARG A 97 2.11 -7.46 -4.05
N LEU A 98 1.25 -7.22 -3.06
CA LEU A 98 1.12 -5.88 -2.49
C LEU A 98 2.08 -5.73 -1.29
N ALA A 99 3.07 -4.84 -1.40
CA ALA A 99 3.90 -4.46 -0.26
C ALA A 99 3.26 -3.28 0.48
N ARG A 100 3.04 -3.44 1.78
CA ARG A 100 2.54 -2.39 2.68
C ARG A 100 3.60 -2.00 3.69
N VAL A 101 3.87 -0.71 3.81
CA VAL A 101 4.75 -0.15 4.84
C VAL A 101 3.97 0.89 5.63
N GLU A 102 3.86 0.66 6.93
CA GLU A 102 3.31 1.63 7.88
C GLU A 102 4.42 2.51 8.46
N LYS A 103 4.22 3.82 8.45
CA LYS A 103 5.14 4.79 9.07
C LYS A 103 4.37 5.70 10.01
N ARG A 104 4.76 5.71 11.29
CA ARG A 104 4.25 6.65 12.29
C ARG A 104 5.20 7.80 12.48
N ARG A 105 4.74 9.05 12.29
CA ARG A 105 5.56 10.25 12.39
C ARG A 105 4.76 11.42 12.99
N PRO A 106 5.39 12.26 13.83
CA PRO A 106 4.78 13.53 14.20
C PRO A 106 4.83 14.49 12.99
N ILE A 107 3.68 15.07 12.64
CA ILE A 107 3.54 16.09 11.60
C ILE A 107 2.57 17.16 12.10
N ASP A 108 2.95 18.43 12.06
CA ASP A 108 2.13 19.57 12.51
C ASP A 108 1.54 19.38 13.93
N GLY A 109 2.34 18.78 14.84
CA GLY A 109 1.93 18.50 16.21
C GLY A 109 1.04 17.28 16.40
N LYS A 110 0.67 16.57 15.34
CA LYS A 110 -0.17 15.36 15.36
C LYS A 110 0.63 14.10 15.05
N LEU A 111 0.29 12.97 15.67
CA LEU A 111 0.84 11.66 15.33
C LEU A 111 0.10 11.10 14.11
N VAL A 112 0.78 11.08 12.96
CA VAL A 112 0.22 10.61 11.69
C VAL A 112 0.73 9.21 11.38
N THR A 113 -0.19 8.30 11.06
CA THR A 113 0.11 7.02 10.41
C THR A 113 0.02 7.17 8.91
N SER A 114 1.13 6.96 8.21
CA SER A 114 1.21 6.97 6.75
C SER A 114 1.36 5.54 6.23
N TYR A 115 0.44 5.11 5.38
CA TYR A 115 0.56 3.87 4.64
C TYR A 115 1.25 4.12 3.30
N VAL A 116 2.24 3.30 2.97
CA VAL A 116 2.81 3.23 1.62
C VAL A 116 2.52 1.84 1.09
N VAL A 117 1.67 1.79 0.07
CA VAL A 117 1.19 0.58 -0.57
C VAL A 117 1.71 0.57 -2.00
N VAL A 118 2.60 -0.36 -2.31
CA VAL A 118 3.19 -0.50 -3.64
C VAL A 118 3.13 -1.96 -4.08
N PRO A 119 2.74 -2.23 -5.32
CA PRO A 119 2.87 -3.56 -5.86
C PRO A 119 4.33 -3.84 -6.19
N VAL A 120 4.75 -5.05 -5.86
CA VAL A 120 6.10 -5.54 -6.06
C VAL A 120 6.03 -6.82 -6.88
N LYS A 121 6.88 -6.91 -7.91
CA LYS A 121 7.03 -8.18 -8.62
C LYS A 121 7.62 -9.21 -7.65
N PRO A 122 7.01 -10.39 -7.49
CA PRO A 122 7.56 -11.40 -6.60
C PRO A 122 8.92 -11.87 -7.13
N LEU A 123 9.87 -12.12 -6.21
CA LEU A 123 11.21 -12.59 -6.54
C LEU A 123 11.24 -14.06 -6.96
N PHE A 124 10.20 -14.81 -6.59
CA PHE A 124 10.02 -16.22 -6.91
C PHE A 124 8.63 -16.43 -7.54
N PRO A 125 8.47 -17.44 -8.42
CA PRO A 125 7.17 -17.83 -8.92
C PRO A 125 6.19 -18.09 -7.77
N LEU A 126 4.93 -17.75 -7.97
CA LEU A 126 3.88 -18.11 -7.03
C LEU A 126 3.56 -19.60 -7.21
N GLU A 127 3.29 -20.33 -6.12
CA GLU A 127 2.90 -21.75 -6.20
C GLU A 127 1.69 -21.89 -7.14
N GLY A 128 1.87 -22.61 -8.26
CA GLY A 128 0.91 -22.73 -9.36
C GLY A 128 1.38 -22.18 -10.72
N ASP A 129 2.50 -21.46 -10.79
CA ASP A 129 3.12 -21.00 -12.06
C ASP A 129 4.10 -22.03 -12.69
N ASP A 130 4.27 -23.20 -12.07
CA ASP A 130 5.24 -24.22 -12.50
C ASP A 130 4.94 -24.83 -13.89
N GLU A 131 3.73 -24.65 -14.44
CA GLU A 131 3.40 -25.11 -15.80
C GLU A 131 4.05 -24.28 -16.92
N HIS A 132 4.64 -23.12 -16.61
CA HIS A 132 5.35 -22.27 -17.59
C HIS A 132 6.81 -21.99 -17.23
N ALA A 133 7.40 -22.74 -16.32
CA ALA A 133 8.85 -22.77 -16.16
C ALA A 133 9.48 -23.40 -17.40
N GLU A 134 9.73 -22.57 -18.41
CA GLU A 134 10.50 -22.91 -19.60
C GLU A 134 11.81 -23.57 -19.11
N LYS A 135 11.92 -24.89 -19.34
CA LYS A 135 13.12 -25.65 -19.00
C LYS A 135 14.29 -25.01 -19.74
N ILE A 136 15.08 -24.20 -19.04
CA ILE A 136 16.40 -23.81 -19.50
C ILE A 136 17.22 -25.10 -19.51
N ALA A 137 17.32 -25.72 -20.69
CA ALA A 137 18.19 -26.87 -20.88
C ALA A 137 19.64 -26.43 -20.57
N PRO A 138 20.43 -27.25 -19.85
CA PRO A 138 21.84 -26.95 -19.68
C PRO A 138 22.52 -26.91 -21.06
N PRO A 139 23.57 -26.08 -21.24
CA PRO A 139 24.30 -26.03 -22.49
C PRO A 139 24.87 -27.41 -22.79
N ALA A 140 24.67 -27.87 -24.03
CA ALA A 140 25.28 -29.11 -24.51
C ALA A 140 26.81 -28.93 -24.54
N GLU A 141 27.53 -29.87 -23.93
CA GLU A 141 28.98 -30.06 -24.11
C GLU A 141 29.30 -30.63 -25.50
#